data_AF-A0AAW6AS22-F1
#
_entry.id   AF-A0AAW6AS22-F1
#
_cell.length_a   1.000
_cell.length_b   1.000
_cell.length_c   1.000
_cell.angle_alpha   90.00
_cell.angle_beta   90.00
_cell.angle_gamma   90.00
#
_symmetry.space_group_name_H-M   'P 1'
#
loop_
_entity.id
_entity.type
_entity.pdbx_description
1 polymer ?
#
loop_
_entity_poly.entity_id
_entity_poly.type
_entity_poly.pdbx_seq_one_letter_code
_entity_poly.pdbx_strand_id
1 'polypeptide(L)'
;MAKSRAEIDKEIMYRKIMPSAARSGGAVTSADPGSTAAAAAPSSEIPSPFSAPGRKTAGLQLPESQDMILVNLMEDLVLSRLDATLMRFNCCKCNKCKKDIAAIALNKLTPKYAVISRGDEVKKTETENQYGTEVTGALVQAIMLVKKEPRH
;
A
#
# COMPACT_ATOMS: atom_id res chain seq x y z
N MET A 1 25.00 12.36 -48.01
CA MET A 1 25.06 12.81 -46.61
C MET A 1 23.87 12.24 -45.86
N ALA A 2 24.14 11.44 -44.82
CA ALA A 2 23.16 10.66 -44.08
C ALA A 2 22.33 11.56 -43.14
N LYS A 3 21.01 11.53 -43.26
CA LYS A 3 20.09 12.23 -42.34
C LYS A 3 19.75 11.30 -41.18
N SER A 4 19.82 11.86 -39.98
CA SER A 4 19.93 11.21 -38.69
C SER A 4 18.77 10.28 -38.35
N ARG A 5 19.18 9.15 -37.75
CA ARG A 5 18.39 8.09 -37.15
C ARG A 5 17.49 8.64 -36.03
N ALA A 6 16.18 8.45 -36.20
CA ALA A 6 15.14 8.44 -35.17
C ALA A 6 14.89 9.74 -34.39
N GLU A 7 14.30 10.75 -35.05
CA GLU A 7 13.52 11.76 -34.33
C GLU A 7 12.15 11.13 -34.02
N ILE A 8 11.99 10.65 -32.80
CA ILE A 8 10.75 9.99 -32.36
C ILE A 8 9.66 11.05 -32.32
N ASP A 9 8.66 10.90 -33.18
CA ASP A 9 7.52 11.81 -33.26
C ASP A 9 6.82 11.91 -31.89
N LYS A 10 6.83 13.13 -31.35
CA LYS A 10 6.30 13.49 -30.03
C LYS A 10 4.82 13.11 -29.94
N GLU A 11 4.04 13.22 -31.01
CA GLU A 11 2.60 12.87 -31.03
C GLU A 11 2.38 11.36 -30.95
N ILE A 12 3.23 10.56 -31.61
CA ILE A 12 3.17 9.08 -31.50
C ILE A 12 3.54 8.62 -30.08
N MET A 13 4.49 9.30 -29.44
CA MET A 13 4.85 9.06 -28.04
C MET A 13 3.68 9.41 -27.10
N TYR A 14 3.04 10.57 -27.27
CA TYR A 14 1.91 10.98 -26.42
C TYR A 14 0.68 10.07 -26.58
N ARG A 15 0.36 9.61 -27.81
CA ARG A 15 -0.77 8.68 -28.04
C ARG A 15 -0.57 7.31 -27.38
N LYS A 16 0.68 6.86 -27.24
CA LYS A 16 1.01 5.58 -26.59
C LYS A 16 1.11 5.69 -25.07
N ILE A 17 1.53 6.84 -24.55
CA ILE A 17 1.67 7.08 -23.11
C ILE A 17 0.34 7.44 -22.45
N MET A 18 -0.60 8.07 -23.18
CA MET A 18 -1.93 8.41 -22.68
C MET A 18 -3.07 7.80 -23.52
N PRO A 19 -3.39 6.50 -23.37
CA PRO A 19 -4.59 5.92 -23.95
C PRO A 19 -5.81 6.23 -23.06
N SER A 20 -6.25 7.49 -23.03
CA SER A 20 -7.45 7.89 -22.27
C SER A 20 -8.67 8.04 -23.17
N ALA A 21 -9.70 7.25 -22.84
CA ALA A 21 -11.13 7.47 -23.12
C ALA A 21 -11.64 7.32 -24.57
N ALA A 22 -11.81 6.07 -25.02
CA ALA A 22 -12.83 5.71 -26.01
C ALA A 22 -13.48 4.36 -25.64
N ARG A 23 -14.31 4.38 -24.59
CA ARG A 23 -15.35 3.37 -24.37
C ARG A 23 -16.65 4.07 -23.95
N SER A 24 -17.30 4.70 -24.92
CA SER A 24 -18.76 4.61 -25.10
C SER A 24 -18.95 3.68 -26.31
N GLY A 25 -19.93 2.79 -26.45
CA GLY A 25 -21.21 2.54 -25.80
C GLY A 25 -22.13 1.97 -26.89
N GLY A 26 -22.67 0.76 -26.71
CA GLY A 26 -23.66 0.10 -27.60
C GLY A 26 -23.46 -1.43 -27.62
N ALA A 27 -24.23 -2.27 -26.91
CA ALA A 27 -25.63 -2.71 -27.14
C ALA A 27 -25.79 -3.50 -28.46
N VAL A 28 -26.41 -4.68 -28.61
CA VAL A 28 -27.12 -5.72 -27.83
C VAL A 28 -27.27 -6.93 -28.81
N THR A 29 -27.34 -8.19 -28.34
CA THR A 29 -28.25 -9.31 -28.78
C THR A 29 -27.75 -10.61 -28.12
N SER A 30 -28.35 -11.08 -27.03
CA SER A 30 -29.62 -11.82 -26.85
C SER A 30 -29.50 -13.35 -27.03
N ALA A 31 -29.95 -14.05 -25.98
CA ALA A 31 -30.47 -15.43 -25.90
C ALA A 31 -29.55 -16.55 -25.30
N ASP A 32 -29.64 -16.70 -23.96
CA ASP A 32 -30.00 -17.89 -23.14
C ASP A 32 -30.04 -19.31 -23.77
N PRO A 33 -30.12 -20.42 -22.98
CA PRO A 33 -29.51 -20.75 -21.67
C PRO A 33 -28.91 -22.18 -21.59
N GLY A 34 -28.24 -22.46 -20.47
CA GLY A 34 -28.61 -23.63 -19.67
C GLY A 34 -27.73 -24.89 -19.71
N SER A 35 -27.38 -25.32 -18.49
CA SER A 35 -27.28 -26.71 -18.04
C SER A 35 -25.88 -27.26 -17.79
N THR A 36 -25.65 -27.53 -16.49
CA THR A 36 -24.93 -28.68 -15.91
C THR A 36 -23.44 -28.82 -16.23
N ALA A 37 -22.57 -29.35 -15.40
CA ALA A 37 -22.50 -29.83 -14.03
C ALA A 37 -21.03 -30.31 -13.92
N ALA A 38 -20.55 -30.55 -12.70
CA ALA A 38 -19.46 -31.49 -12.42
C ALA A 38 -18.06 -31.10 -12.99
N ALA A 39 -17.14 -30.69 -12.14
CA ALA A 39 -16.25 -31.59 -11.40
C ALA A 39 -14.92 -31.83 -12.13
N ALA A 40 -13.89 -32.00 -11.30
CA ALA A 40 -12.57 -32.56 -11.58
C ALA A 40 -11.52 -31.65 -12.24
N ALA A 41 -10.59 -31.21 -11.40
CA ALA A 41 -9.18 -31.08 -11.73
C ALA A 41 -8.64 -32.40 -12.34
N PRO A 42 -7.56 -32.36 -13.14
CA PRO A 42 -6.27 -32.64 -12.52
C PRO A 42 -5.08 -31.84 -13.08
N SER A 43 -4.08 -31.80 -12.22
CA SER A 43 -2.69 -31.36 -12.39
C SER A 43 -2.03 -31.87 -13.67
N SER A 44 -1.23 -31.02 -14.30
CA SER A 44 -0.22 -31.44 -15.26
C SER A 44 1.01 -30.56 -15.08
N GLU A 45 2.07 -31.20 -14.63
CA GLU A 45 3.38 -30.67 -14.32
C GLU A 45 4.03 -30.05 -15.56
N ILE A 46 4.63 -28.87 -15.42
CA ILE A 46 5.51 -28.29 -16.43
C ILE A 46 6.95 -28.55 -15.97
N PRO A 47 7.75 -29.37 -16.68
CA PRO A 47 9.14 -29.59 -16.32
C PRO A 47 10.01 -28.40 -16.75
N SER A 48 10.76 -27.84 -15.81
CA SER A 48 11.84 -26.87 -16.02
C SER A 48 13.06 -27.50 -16.70
N PRO A 49 13.67 -26.85 -17.71
CA PRO A 49 15.02 -27.19 -18.12
C PRO A 49 15.91 -25.94 -18.14
N PHE A 50 16.41 -25.49 -16.99
CA PHE A 50 17.57 -24.59 -16.94
C PHE A 50 18.40 -24.85 -15.67
N SER A 51 18.96 -26.06 -15.56
CA SER A 51 20.11 -26.31 -14.68
C SER A 51 21.39 -25.94 -15.43
N ALA A 52 21.87 -24.71 -15.24
CA ALA A 52 23.22 -24.32 -15.63
C ALA A 52 24.21 -24.63 -14.48
N PRO A 53 25.41 -25.18 -14.75
CA PRO A 53 26.35 -25.58 -13.70
C PRO A 53 27.10 -24.38 -13.09
N GLY A 54 26.99 -24.28 -11.76
CA GLY A 54 27.93 -23.72 -10.79
C GLY A 54 29.04 -22.76 -11.24
N ARG A 55 28.72 -21.45 -11.27
CA ARG A 55 29.73 -20.41 -11.09
C ARG A 55 29.81 -20.06 -9.60
N LYS A 56 30.81 -20.60 -8.91
CA LYS A 56 31.16 -20.23 -7.54
C LYS A 56 31.82 -18.85 -7.57
N THR A 57 30.98 -17.82 -7.58
CA THR A 57 31.42 -16.47 -7.24
C THR A 57 31.67 -16.47 -5.73
N ALA A 58 32.94 -16.62 -5.35
CA ALA A 58 33.44 -16.07 -4.08
C ALA A 58 33.31 -14.55 -4.16
N GLY A 59 32.08 -14.04 -4.04
CA GLY A 59 31.81 -12.64 -3.85
C GLY A 59 32.08 -12.31 -2.39
N LEU A 60 32.86 -11.26 -2.13
CA LEU A 60 32.83 -10.57 -0.85
C LEU A 60 31.35 -10.22 -0.56
N GLN A 61 30.70 -10.98 0.32
CA GLN A 61 29.50 -10.50 0.98
C GLN A 61 29.98 -9.47 1.99
N LEU A 62 30.06 -8.22 1.54
CA LEU A 62 30.06 -7.09 2.47
C LEU A 62 28.81 -7.27 3.35
N PRO A 63 28.94 -7.23 4.69
CA PRO A 63 27.76 -7.31 5.54
C PRO A 63 26.87 -6.13 5.17
N GLU A 64 25.74 -6.40 4.52
CA GLU A 64 24.68 -5.42 4.37
C GLU A 64 24.37 -4.96 5.79
N SER A 65 24.71 -3.70 6.08
CA SER A 65 24.54 -3.09 7.39
C SER A 65 23.11 -3.33 7.85
N GLN A 66 22.97 -4.23 8.81
CA GLN A 66 21.71 -4.85 9.18
C GLN A 66 20.74 -3.78 9.72
N ASP A 67 19.51 -3.83 9.18
CA ASP A 67 18.25 -3.32 9.72
C ASP A 67 18.02 -1.79 9.80
N MET A 68 18.23 -1.07 8.69
CA MET A 68 17.69 0.29 8.50
C MET A 68 16.33 0.24 7.80
N ILE A 69 15.27 0.77 8.44
CA ILE A 69 13.90 0.78 7.91
C ILE A 69 13.41 2.22 7.78
N LEU A 70 12.79 2.55 6.64
CA LEU A 70 12.08 3.81 6.44
C LEU A 70 10.67 3.70 7.02
N VAL A 71 10.35 4.52 8.00
CA VAL A 71 9.05 4.49 8.69
C VAL A 71 8.47 5.90 8.80
N ASN A 72 7.15 6.01 8.72
CA ASN A 72 6.44 7.22 9.13
C ASN A 72 6.31 7.25 10.65
N LEU A 73 6.98 8.19 11.30
CA LEU A 73 6.96 8.34 12.76
C LEU A 73 5.55 8.52 13.32
N MET A 74 4.66 9.18 12.56
CA MET A 74 3.27 9.39 12.97
C MET A 74 2.45 8.11 12.98
N GLU A 75 2.79 7.12 12.14
CA GLU A 75 2.04 5.87 12.04
C GLU A 75 2.16 5.03 13.31
N ASP A 76 3.38 4.87 13.82
CA ASP A 76 3.61 4.13 15.07
C ASP A 76 2.97 4.81 16.29
N LEU A 77 2.99 6.15 16.32
CA LEU A 77 2.28 6.93 17.35
C LEU A 77 0.76 6.78 17.26
N VAL A 78 0.18 6.84 16.06
CA VAL A 78 -1.24 6.64 15.87
C VAL A 78 -1.65 5.25 16.33
N LEU A 79 -0.93 4.20 15.92
CA LEU A 79 -1.26 2.81 16.27
C LEU A 79 -1.20 2.56 17.78
N SER A 80 -0.15 3.05 18.45
CA SER A 80 0.01 2.90 19.91
C SER A 80 -1.07 3.64 20.71
N ARG A 81 -1.52 4.82 20.23
CA ARG A 81 -2.54 5.63 20.92
C ARG A 81 -3.97 5.26 20.52
N LEU A 82 -4.17 4.62 19.37
CA LEU A 82 -5.49 4.29 18.84
C LEU A 82 -6.31 3.42 19.79
N ASP A 83 -5.74 2.33 20.32
CA ASP A 83 -6.49 1.43 21.21
C ASP A 83 -6.82 2.12 22.56
N ALA A 84 -5.88 2.88 23.11
CA ALA A 84 -6.07 3.61 24.36
C ALA A 84 -7.10 4.76 24.25
N THR A 85 -7.19 5.39 23.07
CA THR A 85 -8.22 6.41 22.80
C THR A 85 -9.57 5.75 22.55
N LEU A 86 -9.62 4.69 21.73
CA LEU A 86 -10.86 3.93 21.46
C LEU A 86 -11.52 3.39 22.73
N MET A 87 -10.77 2.96 23.75
CA MET A 87 -11.35 2.49 25.01
C MET A 87 -12.13 3.58 25.77
N ARG A 88 -11.75 4.85 25.60
CA ARG A 88 -12.43 6.00 26.24
C ARG A 88 -13.68 6.44 25.48
N PHE A 89 -13.82 6.08 24.22
CA PHE A 89 -14.97 6.43 23.39
C PHE A 89 -15.90 5.23 23.17
N ASN A 90 -17.19 5.41 23.40
CA ASN A 90 -18.18 4.37 23.13
C ASN A 90 -18.48 4.27 21.62
N CYS A 91 -17.58 3.62 20.88
CA CYS A 91 -17.64 3.43 19.42
C CYS A 91 -17.33 1.97 19.02
N CYS A 92 -17.57 1.63 17.76
CA CYS A 92 -17.35 0.27 17.26
C CYS A 92 -15.86 -0.10 17.28
N LYS A 93 -15.54 -1.28 17.82
CA LYS A 93 -14.16 -1.78 18.02
C LYS A 93 -13.72 -2.79 16.96
N CYS A 94 -14.49 -2.93 15.87
CA CYS A 94 -14.17 -3.87 14.80
C CYS A 94 -12.89 -3.46 14.05
N ASN A 95 -12.20 -4.44 13.44
CA ASN A 95 -10.97 -4.18 12.69
C ASN A 95 -11.17 -3.21 11.52
N LYS A 96 -12.37 -3.15 10.92
CA LYS A 96 -12.71 -2.17 9.88
C LYS A 96 -12.69 -0.74 10.43
N CYS A 97 -13.45 -0.46 11.49
CA CYS A 97 -13.49 0.87 12.10
C CYS A 97 -12.11 1.30 12.62
N LYS A 98 -11.33 0.41 13.23
CA LYS A 98 -9.97 0.74 13.68
C LYS A 98 -9.10 1.23 12.53
N LYS A 99 -9.12 0.52 11.40
CA LYS A 99 -8.35 0.89 10.20
C LYS A 99 -8.86 2.18 9.56
N ASP A 100 -10.18 2.38 9.51
CA ASP A 100 -10.77 3.62 8.99
C ASP A 100 -10.36 4.83 9.84
N ILE A 101 -10.39 4.70 11.17
CA ILE A 101 -9.97 5.77 12.09
C ILE A 101 -8.49 6.08 11.92
N ALA A 102 -7.63 5.05 11.83
CA ALA A 102 -6.19 5.23 11.59
C ALA A 102 -5.93 5.93 10.24
N ALA A 103 -6.61 5.51 9.17
CA ALA A 103 -6.46 6.10 7.85
C ALA A 103 -6.89 7.57 7.82
N ILE A 104 -8.05 7.90 8.41
CA ILE A 104 -8.54 9.29 8.48
C ILE A 104 -7.60 10.15 9.32
N ALA A 105 -7.08 9.63 10.44
CA ALA A 105 -6.14 10.36 11.28
C ALA A 105 -4.82 10.62 10.54
N LEU A 106 -4.24 9.61 9.90
CA LEU A 106 -2.97 9.74 9.17
C LEU A 106 -3.06 10.66 7.96
N ASN A 107 -4.20 10.70 7.27
CA ASN A 107 -4.41 11.62 6.14
C ASN A 107 -4.54 13.08 6.58
N LYS A 108 -4.89 13.34 7.85
CA LYS A 108 -4.97 14.69 8.41
C LYS A 108 -3.65 15.18 8.98
N LEU A 109 -2.82 14.26 9.48
CA LEU A 109 -1.53 14.56 10.07
C LEU A 109 -0.48 14.78 8.99
N THR A 110 0.51 15.64 9.28
CA THR A 110 1.65 15.81 8.38
C THR A 110 2.56 14.58 8.49
N PRO A 111 2.81 13.83 7.40
CA PRO A 111 3.64 12.64 7.46
C PRO A 111 5.10 13.02 7.74
N LYS A 112 5.77 12.25 8.62
CA LYS A 112 7.16 12.46 9.01
C LYS A 112 7.94 11.17 8.81
N TYR A 113 8.60 11.06 7.66
CA TYR A 113 9.40 9.90 7.33
C TYR A 113 10.80 10.03 7.89
N ALA A 114 11.27 8.99 8.57
CA ALA A 114 12.63 8.89 9.08
C ALA A 114 13.19 7.49 8.83
N VAL A 115 14.51 7.43 8.63
CA VAL A 115 15.25 6.17 8.61
C VAL A 115 15.66 5.85 10.03
N ILE A 116 15.27 4.67 10.49
CA ILE A 116 15.42 4.23 11.86
C ILE A 116 16.14 2.89 11.82
N SER A 117 17.15 2.73 12.68
CA SER A 117 17.70 1.42 12.98
C SER A 117 16.68 0.64 13.80
N ARG A 118 16.58 -0.67 13.58
CA ARG A 118 15.71 -1.53 14.39
C ARG A 118 16.02 -1.36 15.89
N GLY A 119 15.12 -0.66 16.59
CA GLY A 119 15.25 -0.39 18.03
C GLY A 119 15.59 1.06 18.44
N ASP A 120 15.52 2.07 17.57
CA ASP A 120 15.67 3.47 18.03
C ASP A 120 14.43 3.95 18.85
N GLU A 121 14.34 3.54 20.11
CA GLU A 121 13.29 3.99 21.04
C GLU A 121 13.43 5.48 21.39
N VAL A 122 14.63 6.03 21.32
CA VAL A 122 14.91 7.45 21.60
C VAL A 122 14.14 8.35 20.63
N LYS A 123 14.20 8.06 19.32
CA LYS A 123 13.46 8.82 18.30
C LYS A 123 11.95 8.72 18.50
N LYS A 124 11.46 7.54 18.93
CA LYS A 124 10.04 7.31 19.21
C LYS A 124 9.54 8.18 20.36
N THR A 125 10.25 8.18 21.49
CA THR A 125 9.87 8.98 22.67
C THR A 125 9.96 10.48 22.41
N GLU A 126 10.96 10.93 21.67
CA GLU A 126 11.07 12.33 21.26
C GLU A 126 9.90 12.75 20.36
N THR A 127 9.55 11.91 19.37
CA THR A 127 8.40 12.15 18.49
C THR A 127 7.10 12.18 19.30
N GLU A 128 6.94 11.27 20.26
CA GLU A 128 5.76 11.20 21.12
C GLU A 128 5.56 12.49 21.94
N ASN A 129 6.64 13.03 22.50
CA ASN A 129 6.61 14.26 23.28
C ASN A 129 6.26 15.49 22.42
N GLN A 130 6.75 15.53 21.19
CA GLN A 130 6.52 16.67 20.28
C GLN A 130 5.12 16.64 19.65
N TYR A 131 4.67 15.47 19.18
CA TYR A 131 3.48 15.35 18.32
C TYR A 131 2.30 14.65 18.99
N GLY A 132 2.43 14.17 20.23
CA GLY A 132 1.39 13.40 20.91
C GLY A 132 0.05 14.15 21.07
N THR A 133 0.08 15.47 21.26
CA THR A 133 -1.12 16.30 21.37
C THR A 133 -1.86 16.41 20.04
N GLU A 134 -1.13 16.65 18.94
CA GLU A 134 -1.66 16.75 17.58
C GLU A 134 -2.29 15.42 17.14
N VAL A 135 -1.57 14.31 17.35
CA VAL A 135 -2.04 12.95 17.05
C VAL A 135 -3.33 12.64 17.81
N THR A 136 -3.39 12.99 19.10
CA THR A 136 -4.60 12.77 19.91
C THR A 136 -5.78 13.60 19.39
N GLY A 137 -5.56 14.86 19.02
CA GLY A 137 -6.58 15.71 18.41
C GLY A 137 -7.13 15.13 17.10
N ALA A 138 -6.24 14.69 16.21
CA ALA A 138 -6.61 14.05 14.95
C ALA A 138 -7.38 12.74 15.15
N LEU A 139 -6.97 11.91 16.12
CA LEU A 139 -7.66 10.68 16.48
C LEU A 139 -9.09 10.96 16.96
N VAL A 140 -9.29 11.93 17.86
CA VAL A 140 -10.63 12.28 18.36
C VAL A 140 -11.53 12.72 17.20
N GLN A 141 -11.03 13.56 16.30
CA GLN A 141 -11.80 13.97 15.13
C GLN A 141 -12.12 12.80 14.19
N ALA A 142 -11.18 11.88 13.98
CA ALA A 142 -11.39 10.69 13.15
C ALA A 142 -12.45 9.75 13.77
N ILE A 143 -12.41 9.54 15.09
CA ILE A 143 -13.41 8.76 15.82
C ILE A 143 -14.81 9.38 15.65
N MET A 144 -14.94 10.71 15.76
CA MET A 144 -16.23 11.38 15.56
C MET A 144 -16.79 11.19 14.15
N LEU A 145 -15.94 11.21 13.12
CA LEU A 145 -16.35 10.98 11.74
C LEU A 145 -16.83 9.55 11.52
N VAL A 146 -16.05 8.55 11.95
CA VAL A 146 -16.40 7.13 11.80
C VAL A 146 -17.63 6.76 12.64
N LYS A 147 -17.83 7.42 13.79
CA LYS A 147 -19.05 7.27 14.60
C LYS A 147 -20.28 7.80 13.88
N LYS A 148 -20.15 8.88 13.10
CA LYS A 148 -21.27 9.48 12.35
C LYS A 148 -21.68 8.60 11.17
N GLU A 149 -20.70 8.03 10.45
CA GLU A 149 -20.96 7.22 9.25
C GLU A 149 -20.10 5.94 9.27
N PRO A 150 -20.53 4.91 10.03
CA PRO A 150 -19.82 3.64 10.07
C PRO A 150 -19.99 2.86 8.77
N ARG A 151 -18.89 2.26 8.28
CA ARG A 151 -18.86 1.39 7.08
C ARG A 151 -18.86 -0.11 7.41
N HIS A 152 -19.20 -0.48 8.65
CA HIS A 152 -19.13 -1.86 9.14
C HIS A 152 -20.48 -2.58 9.07
#